data_AF-A0A0Q4GPC4-F1
#
_entry.id   AF-A0A0Q4GPC4-F1
#
_cell.length_a   1.000
_cell.length_b   1.000
_cell.length_c   1.000
_cell.angle_alpha   90.00
_cell.angle_beta   90.00
_cell.angle_gamma   90.00
#
_symmetry.space_group_name_H-M   'P 1'
#
loop_
_entity.id
_entity.type
_entity.pdbx_description
1 polymer ?
#
loop_
_entity_poly.entity_id
_entity_poly.type
_entity_poly.pdbx_seq_one_letter_code
_entity_poly.pdbx_strand_id
1 'polypeptide(L)'
;MPDIEEALIAWQTTLCKEVDVGRLIARSPSAHKWKAPWRALLLREAVAWRLVDLMQQSVQLHKAKHVLGARILVRSAFETLGMLIYSNQDIRRVVANELNFHEFSKRTSQLLLGSRDKTTNLVSINILTVLQRADKRFPGLLGWYEALCESAHPNYEGMLAGYSSNDSTEFITTFENRWDAMYGTSHLGSIKACAAVFDAEYNHEWPDAFDKLEKWIEANDEMLERSQPTEC
;
A
#
# COMPACT_ATOMS: atom_id res chain seq x y z
N MET A 1 15.81 6.46 -13.83
CA MET A 1 15.17 6.92 -12.58
C MET A 1 16.20 7.79 -11.88
N PRO A 2 15.84 8.99 -11.38
CA PRO A 2 16.70 9.75 -10.47
C PRO A 2 17.17 8.86 -9.30
N ASP A 3 18.16 9.31 -8.56
CA ASP A 3 18.55 8.60 -7.34
C ASP A 3 17.29 8.39 -6.47
N ILE A 4 17.14 7.17 -5.95
CA ILE A 4 15.94 6.80 -5.18
C ILE A 4 15.77 7.73 -3.97
N GLU A 5 16.89 8.23 -3.44
CA GLU A 5 16.89 9.18 -2.34
C GLU A 5 16.35 10.54 -2.75
N GLU A 6 16.74 11.04 -3.92
CA GLU A 6 16.20 12.29 -4.47
C GLU A 6 14.69 12.17 -4.69
N ALA A 7 14.22 11.03 -5.21
CA ALA A 7 12.80 10.75 -5.38
C ALA A 7 12.05 10.74 -4.03
N LEU A 8 12.62 10.09 -3.00
CA LEU A 8 12.03 10.04 -1.66
C LEU A 8 11.99 11.42 -0.99
N ILE A 9 13.02 12.25 -1.18
CA ILE A 9 13.05 13.63 -0.68
C ILE A 9 12.00 14.47 -1.40
N ALA A 10 11.90 14.35 -2.72
CA ALA A 10 10.88 15.04 -3.51
C ALA A 10 9.48 14.65 -3.03
N TRP A 11 9.17 13.35 -2.88
CA TRP A 11 7.88 12.92 -2.36
C TRP A 11 7.60 13.46 -0.96
N GLN A 12 8.55 13.38 -0.03
CA GLN A 12 8.39 13.88 1.34
C GLN A 12 7.96 15.35 1.39
N THR A 13 8.55 16.18 0.52
CA THR A 13 8.24 17.62 0.44
C THR A 13 6.87 17.90 -0.18
N THR A 14 6.39 17.00 -1.04
CA THR A 14 5.07 17.09 -1.69
C THR A 14 3.92 16.40 -0.96
N LEU A 15 4.19 15.68 0.14
CA LEU A 15 3.16 15.00 0.92
C LEU A 15 2.05 15.95 1.37
N CYS A 16 0.80 15.58 1.08
CA CYS A 16 -0.39 16.32 1.47
C CYS A 16 -0.42 16.54 2.99
N LYS A 17 -0.55 17.80 3.44
CA LYS A 17 -0.57 18.16 4.86
C LYS A 17 -1.98 18.31 5.43
N GLU A 18 -2.95 18.62 4.57
CA GLU A 18 -4.33 18.84 4.95
C GLU A 18 -5.28 18.42 3.84
N VAL A 19 -6.42 17.85 4.23
CA VAL A 19 -7.55 17.58 3.33
C VAL A 19 -8.73 18.42 3.80
N ASP A 20 -9.06 19.44 3.02
CA ASP A 20 -10.18 20.35 3.30
C ASP A 20 -11.47 19.80 2.68
N VAL A 21 -12.33 19.23 3.52
CA VAL A 21 -13.63 18.69 3.08
C VAL A 21 -14.57 19.78 2.53
N GLY A 22 -14.45 21.03 3.01
CA GLY A 22 -15.25 22.14 2.53
C GLY A 22 -14.94 22.46 1.07
N ARG A 23 -13.66 22.43 0.68
CA ARG A 23 -13.24 22.58 -0.72
C ARG A 23 -13.71 21.43 -1.61
N LEU A 24 -13.73 20.20 -1.09
CA LEU A 24 -14.26 19.06 -1.83
C LEU A 24 -15.77 19.21 -2.08
N ILE A 25 -16.54 19.57 -1.05
CA ILE A 25 -17.98 19.86 -1.19
C ILE A 25 -18.22 21.00 -2.17
N ALA A 26 -17.42 22.08 -2.11
CA ALA A 26 -17.54 23.18 -3.06
C ALA A 26 -17.21 22.78 -4.52
N ARG A 27 -16.27 21.84 -4.71
CA ARG A 27 -15.90 21.28 -6.03
C ARG A 27 -17.03 20.45 -6.62
N SER A 28 -17.63 19.56 -5.84
CA SER A 28 -18.78 18.75 -6.27
C SER A 28 -19.69 18.43 -5.08
N PRO A 29 -20.79 19.19 -4.89
CA PRO A 29 -21.71 18.97 -3.78
C PRO A 29 -22.35 17.57 -3.81
N SER A 30 -22.74 17.10 -4.99
CA SER A 30 -23.36 15.78 -5.18
C SER A 30 -22.38 14.63 -4.91
N ALA A 31 -21.13 14.73 -5.35
CA ALA A 31 -20.16 13.67 -5.08
C ALA A 31 -19.73 13.64 -3.60
N HIS A 32 -19.45 14.81 -3.03
CA HIS A 32 -18.82 14.92 -1.71
C HIS A 32 -19.80 15.05 -0.53
N LYS A 33 -21.11 15.03 -0.78
CA LYS A 33 -22.08 14.72 0.30
C LYS A 33 -21.94 13.27 0.79
N TRP A 34 -21.42 12.38 -0.05
CA TRP A 34 -21.13 11.00 0.31
C TRP A 34 -19.77 10.88 1.00
N LYS A 35 -19.66 10.04 2.04
CA LYS A 35 -18.40 9.87 2.79
C LYS A 35 -17.34 9.07 2.02
N ALA A 36 -17.73 8.27 1.02
CA ALA A 36 -16.83 7.33 0.36
C ALA A 36 -15.67 8.01 -0.41
N PRO A 37 -15.90 9.06 -1.25
CA PRO A 37 -14.81 9.78 -1.90
C PRO A 37 -13.82 10.39 -0.91
N TRP A 38 -14.31 11.02 0.16
CA TRP A 38 -13.44 11.58 1.20
C TRP A 38 -12.57 10.52 1.87
N ARG A 39 -13.14 9.36 2.23
CA ARG A 39 -12.36 8.25 2.81
C ARG A 39 -11.32 7.68 1.84
N ALA A 40 -11.66 7.58 0.55
CA ALA A 40 -10.73 7.13 -0.48
C ALA A 40 -9.55 8.11 -0.66
N LEU A 41 -9.81 9.41 -0.59
CA LEU A 41 -8.76 10.44 -0.59
C LEU A 41 -7.89 10.36 0.67
N LEU A 42 -8.49 10.25 1.86
CA LEU A 42 -7.71 10.10 3.09
C LEU A 42 -6.83 8.84 3.07
N LEU A 43 -7.36 7.72 2.56
CA LEU A 43 -6.58 6.50 2.40
C LEU A 43 -5.39 6.72 1.46
N ARG A 44 -5.60 7.40 0.32
CA ARG A 44 -4.54 7.74 -0.64
C ARG A 44 -3.42 8.54 0.03
N GLU A 45 -3.75 9.58 0.78
CA GLU A 45 -2.74 10.39 1.46
C GLU A 45 -2.05 9.63 2.59
N ALA A 46 -2.79 8.85 3.38
CA ALA A 46 -2.21 8.04 4.45
C ALA A 46 -1.24 6.97 3.90
N VAL A 47 -1.57 6.35 2.76
CA VAL A 47 -0.65 5.45 2.04
C VAL A 47 0.61 6.21 1.66
N ALA A 48 0.51 7.40 1.07
CA ALA A 48 1.69 8.17 0.66
C ALA A 48 2.62 8.48 1.84
N TRP A 49 2.07 8.97 2.95
CA TRP A 49 2.81 9.21 4.18
C TRP A 49 3.52 7.96 4.69
N ARG A 50 2.79 6.85 4.84
CA ARG A 50 3.34 5.60 5.36
C ARG A 50 4.40 5.01 4.42
N LEU A 51 4.16 5.06 3.11
CA LEU A 51 5.06 4.48 2.13
C LEU A 51 6.40 5.23 2.10
N VAL A 52 6.37 6.57 2.07
CA VAL A 52 7.60 7.38 2.07
C VAL A 52 8.40 7.13 3.36
N ASP A 53 7.74 7.09 4.52
CA ASP A 53 8.38 6.79 5.81
C ASP A 53 9.08 5.42 5.81
N LEU A 54 8.37 4.36 5.39
CA LEU A 54 8.92 3.01 5.29
C LEU A 54 10.11 2.92 4.32
N MET A 55 10.01 3.55 3.15
CA MET A 55 11.08 3.51 2.14
C MET A 55 12.31 4.29 2.59
N GLN A 56 12.14 5.47 3.21
CA GLN A 56 13.25 6.25 3.74
C GLN A 56 14.01 5.49 4.83
N GLN A 57 13.29 4.94 5.81
CA GLN A 57 13.89 4.14 6.87
C GLN A 57 14.57 2.88 6.30
N SER A 58 13.98 2.25 5.28
CA SER A 58 14.60 1.10 4.60
C SER A 58 15.93 1.46 3.95
N VAL A 59 16.00 2.57 3.22
CA VAL A 59 17.25 3.04 2.58
C VAL A 59 18.30 3.37 3.64
N GLN A 60 17.91 4.02 4.75
CA GLN A 60 18.82 4.32 5.86
C GLN A 60 19.40 3.05 6.49
N LEU A 61 18.56 2.05 6.80
CA LEU A 61 19.02 0.77 7.34
C LEU A 61 19.91 0.02 6.37
N HIS A 62 19.60 0.05 5.07
CA HIS A 62 20.42 -0.58 4.05
C HIS A 62 21.82 0.03 3.98
N LYS A 63 21.94 1.37 4.02
CA LYS A 63 23.23 2.08 4.09
C LYS A 63 24.03 1.69 5.34
N ALA A 64 23.36 1.53 6.47
CA ALA A 64 23.94 1.08 7.72
C ALA A 64 24.22 -0.43 7.77
N LYS A 65 24.05 -1.17 6.66
CA LYS A 65 24.23 -2.63 6.57
C LYS A 65 23.28 -3.45 7.46
N HIS A 66 22.19 -2.85 7.92
CA HIS A 66 21.10 -3.51 8.64
C HIS A 66 20.05 -4.07 7.67
N VAL A 67 20.49 -4.98 6.79
CA VAL A 67 19.71 -5.41 5.61
C VAL A 67 18.43 -6.19 5.96
N LEU A 68 18.41 -6.97 7.04
CA LEU A 68 17.19 -7.61 7.52
C LEU A 68 16.07 -6.59 7.79
N GLY A 69 16.38 -5.58 8.62
CA GLY A 69 15.43 -4.53 8.97
C GLY A 69 14.96 -3.77 7.73
N ALA A 70 15.89 -3.43 6.83
CA ALA A 70 15.56 -2.80 5.56
C ALA A 70 14.55 -3.65 4.76
N ARG A 71 14.78 -4.95 4.59
CA ARG A 71 13.87 -5.84 3.84
C ARG A 71 12.47 -5.96 4.46
N ILE A 72 12.38 -6.01 5.79
CA ILE A 72 11.10 -6.03 6.51
C ILE A 72 10.30 -4.75 6.21
N LEU A 73 10.95 -3.59 6.16
CA LEU A 73 10.29 -2.34 5.81
C LEU A 73 9.79 -2.32 4.37
N VAL A 74 10.56 -2.84 3.42
CA VAL A 74 10.11 -2.98 2.01
C VAL A 74 8.91 -3.90 1.89
N ARG A 75 8.88 -5.01 2.63
CA ARG A 75 7.70 -5.90 2.70
C ARG A 75 6.46 -5.09 3.10
N SER A 76 6.59 -4.27 4.14
CA SER A 76 5.45 -3.45 4.58
C SER A 76 5.14 -2.28 3.65
N ALA A 77 6.11 -1.81 2.86
CA ALA A 77 5.87 -0.84 1.80
C ALA A 77 4.99 -1.45 0.70
N PHE A 78 5.25 -2.69 0.27
CA PHE A 78 4.37 -3.41 -0.67
C PHE A 78 2.96 -3.63 -0.11
N GLU A 79 2.83 -3.96 1.18
CA GLU A 79 1.52 -4.04 1.84
C GLU A 79 0.78 -2.69 1.79
N THR A 80 1.48 -1.59 2.07
CA THR A 80 0.94 -0.22 1.99
C THR A 80 0.47 0.12 0.58
N LEU A 81 1.32 -0.12 -0.41
CA LEU A 81 1.03 0.13 -1.82
C LEU A 81 -0.16 -0.71 -2.31
N GLY A 82 -0.27 -1.95 -1.85
CA GLY A 82 -1.41 -2.82 -2.16
C GLY A 82 -2.74 -2.20 -1.77
N MET A 83 -2.82 -1.45 -0.66
CA MET A 83 -4.03 -0.76 -0.24
C MET A 83 -4.47 0.32 -1.23
N LEU A 84 -3.52 1.08 -1.80
CA LEU A 84 -3.80 2.09 -2.83
C LEU A 84 -4.30 1.43 -4.12
N ILE A 85 -3.61 0.39 -4.58
CA ILE A 85 -4.01 -0.36 -5.79
C ILE A 85 -5.41 -0.93 -5.62
N TYR A 86 -5.70 -1.54 -4.47
CA TYR A 86 -7.00 -2.12 -4.17
C TYR A 86 -8.10 -1.05 -4.16
N SER A 87 -7.84 0.12 -3.57
CA SER A 87 -8.77 1.25 -3.59
C SER A 87 -9.02 1.73 -5.01
N ASN A 88 -7.97 1.91 -5.82
CA ASN A 88 -8.08 2.32 -7.22
C ASN A 88 -8.92 1.33 -8.04
N GLN A 89 -8.67 0.03 -7.89
CA GLN A 89 -9.47 -1.00 -8.55
C GLN A 89 -10.94 -0.96 -8.12
N ASP A 90 -11.23 -0.80 -6.82
CA ASP A 90 -12.62 -0.72 -6.36
C ASP A 90 -13.32 0.55 -6.88
N ILE A 91 -12.60 1.68 -7.00
CA ILE A 91 -13.10 2.89 -7.67
C ILE A 91 -13.46 2.58 -9.13
N ARG A 92 -12.54 1.96 -9.89
CA ARG A 92 -12.78 1.59 -11.30
C ARG A 92 -14.00 0.68 -11.44
N ARG A 93 -14.16 -0.27 -10.53
CA ARG A 93 -15.29 -1.22 -10.53
C ARG A 93 -16.61 -0.52 -10.22
N VAL A 94 -16.64 0.51 -9.37
CA VAL A 94 -17.84 1.33 -9.20
C VAL A 94 -18.19 2.04 -10.49
N VAL A 95 -17.22 2.73 -11.11
CA VAL A 95 -17.42 3.46 -12.37
C VAL A 95 -17.88 2.54 -13.51
N ALA A 96 -17.40 1.30 -13.53
CA ALA A 96 -17.80 0.26 -14.48
C ALA A 96 -19.13 -0.45 -14.12
N ASN A 97 -19.79 -0.09 -13.02
CA ASN A 97 -20.99 -0.75 -12.48
C ASN A 97 -20.78 -2.22 -12.08
N GLU A 98 -19.54 -2.62 -11.78
CA GLU A 98 -19.15 -3.96 -11.31
C GLU A 98 -19.06 -4.08 -9.78
N LEU A 99 -19.17 -2.95 -9.08
CA LEU A 99 -19.21 -2.87 -7.62
C LEU A 99 -20.28 -1.88 -7.21
N ASN A 100 -21.19 -2.31 -6.34
CA ASN A 100 -22.21 -1.43 -5.78
C ASN A 100 -21.56 -0.30 -4.96
N PHE A 101 -22.03 0.93 -5.13
CA PHE A 101 -21.47 2.10 -4.45
C PHE A 101 -21.55 2.01 -2.92
N HIS A 102 -22.63 1.47 -2.35
CA HIS A 102 -22.76 1.32 -0.90
C HIS A 102 -21.82 0.24 -0.35
N GLU A 103 -21.58 -0.82 -1.12
CA GLU A 103 -20.54 -1.80 -0.81
C GLU A 103 -19.13 -1.17 -0.87
N PHE A 104 -18.86 -0.35 -1.88
CA PHE A 104 -17.62 0.44 -1.96
C PHE A 104 -17.49 1.38 -0.75
N SER A 105 -18.54 2.09 -0.35
CA SER A 105 -18.57 2.96 0.84
C SER A 105 -18.24 2.18 2.13
N LYS A 106 -18.79 0.97 2.28
CA LYS A 106 -18.43 0.07 3.39
C LYS A 106 -16.96 -0.31 3.33
N ARG A 107 -16.44 -0.71 2.17
CA ARG A 107 -15.03 -1.08 1.99
C ARG A 107 -14.07 0.06 2.25
N THR A 108 -14.35 1.29 1.80
CA THR A 108 -13.52 2.47 2.12
C THR A 108 -13.42 2.69 3.63
N SER A 109 -14.49 2.40 4.38
CA SER A 109 -14.47 2.46 5.85
C SER A 109 -13.58 1.38 6.44
N GLN A 110 -13.64 0.14 5.94
CA GLN A 110 -12.79 -0.96 6.40
C GLN A 110 -11.31 -0.76 6.05
N LEU A 111 -11.01 -0.21 4.87
CA LEU A 111 -9.64 0.07 4.44
C LEU A 111 -8.99 1.17 5.29
N LEU A 112 -9.74 2.23 5.60
CA LEU A 112 -9.21 3.38 6.34
C LEU A 112 -9.21 3.18 7.85
N LEU A 113 -10.23 2.52 8.39
CA LEU A 113 -10.50 2.49 9.83
C LEU A 113 -10.55 1.07 10.40
N GLY A 114 -10.39 0.03 9.58
CA GLY A 114 -10.51 -1.35 10.06
C GLY A 114 -9.35 -1.75 10.97
N SER A 115 -9.66 -2.44 12.06
CA SER A 115 -8.68 -3.05 12.96
C SER A 115 -8.97 -4.54 13.20
N ARG A 116 -7.96 -5.27 13.67
CA ARG A 116 -8.09 -6.64 14.19
C ARG A 116 -8.20 -6.70 15.71
N ASP A 117 -7.60 -5.74 16.40
CA ASP A 117 -7.57 -5.67 17.88
C ASP A 117 -8.79 -4.97 18.48
N LYS A 118 -9.77 -4.60 17.64
CA LYS A 118 -11.02 -3.90 18.02
C LYS A 118 -10.81 -2.50 18.62
N THR A 119 -9.69 -1.85 18.32
CA THR A 119 -9.54 -0.39 18.54
C THR A 119 -10.58 0.42 17.77
N THR A 120 -11.16 -0.14 16.70
CA THR A 120 -12.37 0.35 16.04
C THR A 120 -13.39 -0.77 15.92
N ASN A 121 -14.65 -0.40 15.66
CA ASN A 121 -15.74 -1.36 15.40
C ASN A 121 -15.70 -1.96 13.99
N LEU A 122 -14.71 -1.62 13.17
CA LEU A 122 -14.59 -2.07 11.79
C LEU A 122 -13.50 -3.12 11.70
N VAL A 123 -13.76 -4.20 10.96
CA VAL A 123 -12.78 -5.27 10.75
C VAL A 123 -11.91 -4.94 9.54
N SER A 124 -10.59 -4.95 9.73
CA SER A 124 -9.61 -4.77 8.66
C SER A 124 -9.75 -5.85 7.57
N ILE A 125 -9.54 -5.46 6.31
CA ILE A 125 -9.47 -6.42 5.20
C ILE A 125 -8.16 -7.21 5.31
N ASN A 126 -8.20 -8.51 4.96
CA ASN A 126 -6.99 -9.33 4.98
C ASN A 126 -5.98 -8.82 3.93
N ILE A 127 -4.74 -8.57 4.37
CA ILE A 127 -3.69 -8.03 3.51
C ILE A 127 -3.33 -8.95 2.33
N LEU A 128 -3.41 -10.27 2.48
CA LEU A 128 -3.19 -11.19 1.37
C LEU A 128 -4.28 -11.06 0.30
N THR A 129 -5.53 -10.84 0.70
CA THR A 129 -6.63 -10.56 -0.24
C THR A 129 -6.36 -9.27 -1.03
N VAL A 130 -5.82 -8.25 -0.35
CA VAL A 130 -5.41 -6.99 -0.97
C VAL A 130 -4.28 -7.22 -1.98
N LEU A 131 -3.22 -7.93 -1.58
CA LEU A 131 -2.06 -8.21 -2.43
C LEU A 131 -2.39 -9.10 -3.63
N GLN A 132 -3.25 -10.11 -3.47
CA GLN A 132 -3.73 -10.96 -4.57
C GLN A 132 -4.45 -10.15 -5.66
N ARG A 133 -5.18 -9.10 -5.27
CA ARG A 133 -5.82 -8.20 -6.22
C ARG A 133 -4.84 -7.23 -6.86
N ALA A 134 -3.87 -6.74 -6.08
CA ALA A 134 -2.80 -5.91 -6.61
C ALA A 134 -1.96 -6.67 -7.64
N ASP A 135 -1.67 -7.95 -7.41
CA ASP A 135 -0.92 -8.81 -8.32
C ASP A 135 -1.63 -9.03 -9.67
N LYS A 136 -2.97 -9.10 -9.69
CA LYS A 136 -3.73 -9.15 -10.95
C LYS A 136 -3.48 -7.92 -11.85
N ARG A 137 -3.18 -6.76 -11.26
CA ARG A 137 -2.85 -5.53 -11.99
C ARG A 137 -1.36 -5.40 -12.26
N PHE A 138 -0.53 -5.83 -11.32
CA PHE A 138 0.92 -5.84 -11.42
C PHE A 138 1.45 -7.26 -11.18
N PRO A 139 1.42 -8.13 -12.22
CA PRO A 139 1.87 -9.51 -12.09
C PRO A 139 3.30 -9.59 -11.53
N GLY A 140 3.47 -10.36 -10.46
CA GLY A 140 4.75 -10.52 -9.76
C GLY A 140 4.87 -9.69 -8.48
N LEU A 141 3.93 -8.78 -8.20
CA LEU A 141 3.89 -8.04 -6.93
C LEU A 141 3.76 -8.99 -5.74
N LEU A 142 2.91 -10.03 -5.84
CA LEU A 142 2.79 -11.04 -4.80
C LEU A 142 4.10 -11.83 -4.64
N GLY A 143 4.79 -12.13 -5.73
CA GLY A 143 6.09 -12.79 -5.70
C GLY A 143 7.17 -11.97 -4.97
N TRP A 144 7.20 -10.65 -5.16
CA TRP A 144 8.07 -9.76 -4.37
C TRP A 144 7.74 -9.81 -2.88
N TYR A 145 6.45 -9.77 -2.53
CA TYR A 145 6.00 -9.87 -1.15
C TYR A 145 6.41 -11.20 -0.50
N GLU A 146 6.20 -12.32 -1.19
CA GLU A 146 6.55 -13.67 -0.72
C GLU A 146 8.07 -13.82 -0.53
N ALA A 147 8.88 -13.35 -1.48
CA ALA A 147 10.34 -13.36 -1.34
C ALA A 147 10.84 -12.52 -0.15
N LEU A 148 10.16 -11.42 0.18
CA LEU A 148 10.49 -10.60 1.36
C LEU A 148 9.97 -11.24 2.66
N CYS A 149 8.95 -12.09 2.61
CA CYS A 149 8.46 -12.85 3.76
C CYS A 149 9.50 -13.86 4.28
N GLU A 150 10.33 -14.43 3.40
CA GLU A 150 11.43 -15.32 3.80
C GLU A 150 12.42 -14.64 4.74
N SER A 151 12.54 -13.31 4.67
CA SER A 151 13.35 -12.54 5.60
C SER A 151 12.60 -12.12 6.86
N ALA A 152 11.29 -11.94 6.79
CA ALA A 152 10.50 -11.43 7.91
C ALA A 152 10.03 -12.51 8.89
N HIS A 153 9.89 -13.76 8.43
CA HIS A 153 9.37 -14.85 9.25
C HIS A 153 10.50 -15.65 9.92
N PRO A 154 10.26 -16.25 11.10
CA PRO A 154 11.25 -17.11 11.76
C PRO A 154 11.31 -18.50 11.09
N ASN A 155 11.52 -18.53 9.77
CA ASN A 155 11.67 -19.74 8.97
C ASN A 155 13.17 -20.05 8.76
N TYR A 156 13.49 -21.00 7.86
CA TYR A 156 14.87 -21.38 7.61
C TYR A 156 15.75 -20.19 7.21
N GLU A 157 15.28 -19.32 6.31
CA GLU A 157 16.06 -18.19 5.85
C GLU A 157 16.15 -17.09 6.92
N GLY A 158 15.00 -16.72 7.50
CA GLY A 158 14.90 -15.72 8.55
C GLY A 158 15.62 -16.06 9.86
N MET A 159 15.91 -17.34 10.10
CA MET A 159 16.60 -17.81 11.31
C MET A 159 17.98 -18.39 11.02
N LEU A 160 18.09 -19.49 10.27
CA LEU A 160 19.34 -20.23 10.19
C LEU A 160 20.23 -19.72 9.05
N ALA A 161 19.70 -19.55 7.84
CA ALA A 161 20.51 -19.15 6.69
C ALA A 161 21.03 -17.71 6.83
N GLY A 162 20.20 -16.78 7.32
CA GLY A 162 20.55 -15.38 7.53
C GLY A 162 21.57 -15.14 8.66
N TYR A 163 21.75 -16.11 9.56
CA TYR A 163 22.60 -15.98 10.74
C TYR A 163 23.70 -17.04 10.89
N SER A 164 23.89 -17.93 9.90
CA SER A 164 24.94 -18.95 10.00
C SER A 164 25.50 -19.39 8.64
N SER A 165 26.73 -19.89 8.68
CA SER A 165 27.37 -20.65 7.61
C SER A 165 27.84 -22.01 8.13
N ASN A 166 27.90 -23.00 7.24
CA ASN A 166 28.28 -24.38 7.58
C ASN A 166 29.55 -24.78 6.83
N ASP A 167 30.50 -25.33 7.55
CA ASP A 167 31.60 -26.12 7.00
C ASP A 167 31.26 -27.60 7.15
N SER A 168 30.86 -28.23 6.03
CA SER A 168 30.49 -29.64 6.02
C SER A 168 31.68 -30.59 6.16
N THR A 169 32.91 -30.11 5.95
CA THR A 169 34.13 -30.93 6.04
C THR A 169 34.54 -31.08 7.50
N GLU A 170 34.50 -29.97 8.24
CA GLU A 170 34.87 -29.92 9.67
C GLU A 170 33.67 -30.15 10.60
N PHE A 171 32.45 -30.26 10.06
CA PHE A 171 31.19 -30.35 10.82
C PHE A 171 30.98 -29.16 11.78
N ILE A 172 31.37 -27.95 11.35
CA ILE A 172 31.28 -26.72 12.14
C ILE A 172 30.19 -25.80 11.58
N THR A 173 29.31 -25.31 12.45
CA THR A 173 28.40 -24.20 12.16
C THR A 173 28.93 -22.93 12.81
N THR A 174 29.12 -21.88 12.02
CA THR A 174 29.54 -20.56 12.50
C THR A 174 28.37 -19.59 12.43
N PHE A 175 28.08 -18.89 13.53
CA PHE A 175 27.06 -17.83 13.54
C PHE A 175 27.65 -16.49 13.12
N GLU A 176 27.01 -15.86 12.15
CA GLU A 176 27.40 -14.56 11.59
C GLU A 176 26.19 -13.91 10.91
N ASN A 177 26.10 -12.58 10.90
CA ASN A 177 25.02 -11.90 10.19
C ASN A 177 25.32 -11.88 8.68
N ARG A 178 24.54 -12.61 7.89
CA ARG A 178 24.78 -12.82 6.45
C ARG A 178 23.82 -12.03 5.55
N TRP A 179 22.96 -11.19 6.13
CA TRP A 179 21.91 -10.48 5.37
C TRP A 179 22.47 -9.57 4.27
N ASP A 180 23.56 -8.86 4.52
CA ASP A 180 24.20 -8.02 3.50
C ASP A 180 24.83 -8.85 2.36
N ALA A 181 25.48 -9.97 2.70
CA ALA A 181 26.05 -10.87 1.70
C ALA A 181 24.96 -11.51 0.83
N MET A 182 23.82 -11.87 1.42
CA MET A 182 22.71 -12.49 0.70
C MET A 182 21.93 -11.49 -0.17
N TYR A 183 21.67 -10.28 0.35
CA TYR A 183 20.67 -9.38 -0.25
C TYR A 183 21.11 -7.94 -0.45
N GLY A 184 22.30 -7.54 0.00
CA GLY A 184 22.77 -6.16 -0.08
C GLY A 184 22.72 -5.59 -1.49
N THR A 185 23.07 -6.37 -2.51
CA THR A 185 23.06 -5.91 -3.91
C THR A 185 21.67 -5.84 -4.55
N SER A 186 20.71 -6.62 -4.06
CA SER A 186 19.36 -6.73 -4.65
C SER A 186 18.33 -5.80 -3.99
N HIS A 187 18.59 -5.32 -2.77
CA HIS A 187 17.64 -4.56 -1.96
C HIS A 187 17.11 -3.30 -2.69
N LEU A 188 17.99 -2.53 -3.32
CA LEU A 188 17.59 -1.33 -4.06
C LEU A 188 16.68 -1.64 -5.27
N GLY A 189 16.75 -2.85 -5.82
CA GLY A 189 15.85 -3.30 -6.88
C GLY A 189 14.40 -3.36 -6.40
N SER A 190 14.15 -3.93 -5.22
CA SER A 190 12.81 -4.01 -4.63
C SER A 190 12.26 -2.63 -4.26
N ILE A 191 13.11 -1.73 -3.75
CA ILE A 191 12.70 -0.33 -3.50
C ILE A 191 12.28 0.35 -4.81
N LYS A 192 13.10 0.26 -5.87
CA LYS A 192 12.79 0.87 -7.17
C LYS A 192 11.50 0.32 -7.78
N ALA A 193 11.26 -0.98 -7.66
CA ALA A 193 10.02 -1.59 -8.11
C ALA A 193 8.80 -1.05 -7.34
N CYS A 194 8.86 -1.01 -6.01
CA CYS A 194 7.80 -0.45 -5.18
C CYS A 194 7.54 1.04 -5.50
N ALA A 195 8.61 1.82 -5.65
CA ALA A 195 8.57 3.24 -6.00
C ALA A 195 7.92 3.48 -7.38
N ALA A 196 8.29 2.70 -8.39
CA ALA A 196 7.72 2.83 -9.74
C ALA A 196 6.22 2.53 -9.77
N VAL A 197 5.78 1.48 -9.06
CA VAL A 197 4.35 1.15 -8.98
C VAL A 197 3.59 2.20 -8.16
N PHE A 198 4.18 2.72 -7.09
CA PHE A 198 3.57 3.82 -6.34
C PHE A 198 3.37 5.07 -7.19
N ASP A 199 4.38 5.47 -7.97
CA ASP A 199 4.27 6.62 -8.87
C ASP A 199 3.13 6.43 -9.88
N ALA A 200 3.08 5.27 -10.54
CA ALA A 200 2.00 4.90 -11.45
C ALA A 200 0.61 5.00 -10.80
N GLU A 201 0.47 4.51 -9.57
CA GLU A 201 -0.83 4.46 -8.89
C GLU A 201 -1.23 5.79 -8.26
N TYR A 202 -0.29 6.53 -7.68
CA TYR A 202 -0.56 7.76 -6.94
C TYR A 202 -0.67 8.97 -7.85
N ASN A 203 0.20 9.10 -8.87
CA ASN A 203 0.26 10.27 -9.74
C ASN A 203 -0.56 10.14 -11.03
N HIS A 204 -0.84 8.91 -11.48
CA HIS A 204 -1.52 8.69 -12.75
C HIS A 204 -2.87 7.97 -12.61
N GLU A 205 -2.91 6.80 -11.99
CA GLU A 205 -4.15 6.04 -11.87
C GLU A 205 -5.17 6.72 -10.95
N TRP A 206 -4.75 7.08 -9.71
CA TRP A 206 -5.68 7.58 -8.71
C TRP A 206 -6.38 8.88 -9.16
N PRO A 207 -5.69 9.91 -9.71
CA PRO A 207 -6.37 11.13 -10.14
C PRO A 207 -7.43 10.88 -11.20
N ASP A 208 -7.12 10.09 -12.23
CA ASP A 208 -8.09 9.75 -13.28
C ASP A 208 -9.23 8.88 -12.76
N ALA A 209 -8.95 7.90 -11.88
CA ALA A 209 -9.97 7.07 -11.25
C ALA A 209 -10.92 7.91 -10.38
N PHE A 210 -10.38 8.84 -9.59
CA PHE A 210 -11.14 9.68 -8.69
C PHE A 210 -12.00 10.70 -9.43
N ASP A 211 -11.47 11.36 -10.47
CA ASP A 211 -12.24 12.28 -11.31
C ASP A 211 -13.41 11.56 -12.01
N LYS A 212 -13.20 10.31 -12.44
CA LYS A 212 -14.27 9.48 -13.01
C LYS A 212 -15.29 9.04 -11.96
N LEU A 213 -14.86 8.79 -10.72
CA LEU A 213 -15.77 8.48 -9.62
C LEU A 213 -16.68 9.66 -9.32
N GLU A 214 -16.14 10.87 -9.21
CA GLU A 214 -16.94 12.08 -8.95
C GLU A 214 -18.04 12.25 -10.01
N LYS A 215 -17.65 12.21 -11.30
CA LYS A 215 -18.60 12.31 -12.42
C LYS A 215 -19.64 11.19 -12.43
N TRP A 216 -19.22 9.97 -12.09
CA TRP A 216 -20.15 8.85 -12.00
C TRP A 216 -21.15 9.06 -10.85
N ILE A 217 -20.71 9.53 -9.69
CA ILE A 217 -21.62 9.81 -8.56
C ILE A 217 -22.61 10.91 -8.93
N GLU A 218 -22.15 12.00 -9.53
CA GLU A 218 -23.01 13.10 -10.01
C GLU A 218 -24.10 12.59 -10.96
N ALA A 219 -23.74 11.76 -11.93
CA ALA A 219 -24.68 11.22 -12.91
C ALA A 219 -25.68 10.21 -12.31
N ASN A 220 -25.39 9.64 -11.13
CA ASN A 220 -26.17 8.58 -10.49
C ASN A 220 -26.78 9.01 -9.16
N ASP A 221 -26.71 10.30 -8.81
CA ASP A 221 -26.97 10.80 -7.46
C ASP A 221 -28.38 10.44 -6.94
N GLU A 222 -29.42 10.69 -7.76
CA GLU A 222 -30.80 10.37 -7.38
C GLU A 222 -31.04 8.87 -7.16
N MET A 223 -30.34 8.01 -7.90
CA MET A 223 -30.42 6.56 -7.73
C MET A 223 -29.73 6.15 -6.43
N LEU A 224 -28.59 6.76 -6.10
CA LEU A 224 -27.85 6.47 -4.88
C LEU A 224 -28.66 6.85 -3.64
N GLU A 225 -29.35 8.00 -3.67
CA GLU A 225 -30.27 8.42 -2.60
C GLU A 225 -31.42 7.43 -2.43
N ARG A 226 -32.06 7.01 -3.52
CA ARG A 226 -33.18 6.06 -3.49
C ARG A 226 -32.78 4.66 -3.03
N SER A 227 -31.54 4.26 -3.28
CA SER A 227 -31.00 2.93 -2.94
C SER A 227 -30.22 2.91 -1.63
N GLN A 228 -30.18 4.02 -0.90
CA GLN A 228 -29.46 4.11 0.36
C GLN A 228 -30.04 3.09 1.34
N PRO A 229 -29.21 2.21 1.94
CA PRO A 229 -29.69 1.27 2.95
C PRO A 229 -30.32 2.07 4.10
N THR A 230 -31.54 1.72 4.48
CA THR A 230 -32.14 2.21 5.72
C THR A 230 -31.21 1.82 6.86
N GLU A 231 -30.69 2.80 7.61
CA GLU A 231 -29.89 2.52 8.79
C GLU A 231 -30.70 1.61 9.72
N CYS A 232 -30.13 0.46 10.08
CA CYS A 232 -30.70 -0.50 11.03
C CYS A 232 -29.85 -0.50 12.31
#